data_AF-D4BK64-F1
#
_entry.id   AF-D4BK64-F1
#
_cell.length_a   1.000
_cell.length_b   1.000
_cell.length_c   1.000
_cell.angle_alpha   90.00
_cell.angle_beta   90.00
_cell.angle_gamma   90.00
#
_symmetry.space_group_name_H-M   'P 1'
#
loop_
_entity.id
_entity.type
_entity.pdbx_description
1 polymer ?
#
loop_
_entity_poly.entity_id
_entity_poly.type
_entity_poly.pdbx_seq_one_letter_code
_entity_poly.pdbx_strand_id
1 'polypeptide(L)' 'MKKLLLGLLLGASTLHAAENLKFTGTLLDPPACVINDDKTIEIDFSKVAIDKIDGSNYMQTVMFNAVCSQVPKGAGWS' A
#
# COMPACT_ATOMS: atom_id res chain seq x y z
N MET A 1 11.12 63.47 16.08
CA MET A 1 10.40 62.33 16.70
C MET A 1 10.29 61.19 15.68
N LYS A 2 11.29 60.31 15.62
CA LYS A 2 11.37 59.23 14.61
C LYS A 2 11.83 57.89 15.20
N LYS A 3 12.12 57.85 16.52
CA LYS A 3 12.60 56.67 17.25
C LYS A 3 11.48 55.73 17.73
N LEU A 4 10.21 56.07 17.45
CA LEU A 4 9.05 55.26 17.82
C LEU A 4 8.64 54.22 16.75
N LEU A 5 9.28 54.22 15.58
CA LEU A 5 8.92 53.30 14.49
C LEU A 5 9.71 51.98 14.49
N LEU A 6 10.78 51.87 15.28
CA LEU A 6 11.66 50.68 15.25
C LEU A 6 11.31 49.62 16.32
N GLY A 7 10.50 49.97 17.32
CA GLY A 7 10.07 49.04 18.39
C GLY A 7 8.86 48.17 18.03
N LEU A 8 8.11 48.53 16.99
CA LEU A 8 6.87 47.84 16.62
C LEU A 8 7.09 46.60 15.74
N LEU A 9 8.30 46.43 15.18
CA LEU A 9 8.61 45.33 14.24
C LEU A 9 9.14 44.05 14.93
N LEU A 10 9.41 44.05 16.24
CA LEU A 10 9.89 42.87 16.97
C LEU A 10 8.83 42.18 17.84
N GLY A 11 7.59 42.67 17.87
CA GLY A 11 6.55 42.20 18.80
C GLY A 11 5.58 41.14 18.27
N ALA A 12 5.71 40.69 17.02
CA ALA A 12 4.62 39.96 16.34
C ALA A 12 4.96 38.57 15.78
N SER A 13 6.06 37.94 16.21
CA SER A 13 6.31 36.54 15.88
C SER A 13 5.67 35.63 16.94
N THR A 14 4.37 35.36 16.80
CA THR A 14 3.70 34.30 17.55
C THR A 14 4.14 32.94 17.00
N LEU A 15 4.95 32.20 17.76
CA LEU A 15 5.33 30.82 17.44
C LEU A 15 4.12 29.91 17.67
N HIS A 16 3.34 29.63 16.62
CA HIS A 16 2.20 28.71 16.70
C HIS A 16 2.67 27.27 16.52
N ALA A 17 2.59 26.46 17.57
CA ALA A 17 2.65 25.02 17.45
C ALA A 17 1.27 24.51 16.98
N ALA A 18 1.23 23.55 16.07
CA ALA A 18 -0.02 22.92 15.68
C ALA A 18 -0.61 22.16 16.88
N GLU A 19 -1.90 22.35 17.16
CA GLU A 19 -2.62 21.60 18.19
C GLU A 19 -2.75 20.11 17.85
N ASN A 20 -3.26 19.32 18.79
CA ASN A 20 -3.44 17.88 18.67
C ASN A 20 -4.14 17.50 17.36
N LEU A 21 -3.47 16.69 16.54
CA LEU A 21 -4.02 16.15 15.31
C LEU A 21 -4.85 14.91 15.60
N LYS A 22 -6.11 14.89 15.15
CA LYS A 22 -6.98 13.72 15.22
C LYS A 22 -7.25 13.20 13.82
N PHE A 23 -6.75 12.01 13.53
CA PHE A 23 -7.10 11.28 12.32
C PHE A 23 -8.34 10.42 12.56
N THR A 24 -9.26 10.45 11.62
CA THR A 24 -10.41 9.55 11.54
C THR A 24 -10.44 8.92 10.17
N GLY A 25 -10.81 7.65 10.09
CA GLY A 25 -10.94 6.94 8.83
C GLY A 25 -11.58 5.59 9.03
N THR A 26 -11.83 4.92 7.92
CA THR A 26 -12.35 3.55 7.90
C THR A 26 -11.22 2.63 7.48
N LEU A 27 -10.98 1.57 8.27
CA LEU A 27 -10.10 0.50 7.84
C LEU A 27 -10.86 -0.36 6.81
N LEU A 28 -10.33 -0.42 5.59
CA LEU A 28 -10.88 -1.27 4.54
C LEU A 28 -10.04 -2.52 4.42
N ASP A 29 -10.68 -3.67 4.60
CA ASP A 29 -10.03 -4.93 4.27
C ASP A 29 -9.83 -5.03 2.76
N PRO A 30 -8.69 -5.60 2.32
CA PRO A 30 -8.47 -5.84 0.91
C PRO A 30 -9.55 -6.78 0.36
N PRO A 31 -9.95 -6.62 -0.91
CA PRO A 31 -10.95 -7.48 -1.52
C PRO A 31 -10.43 -8.92 -1.58
N ALA A 32 -11.31 -9.88 -1.28
CA ALA A 32 -11.02 -11.28 -1.50
C ALA A 32 -10.84 -11.55 -3.00
N CYS A 33 -9.82 -12.33 -3.36
CA CYS A 33 -9.55 -12.76 -4.74
C CYS A 33 -9.58 -14.28 -4.82
N VAL A 34 -10.16 -14.79 -5.90
CA VAL A 34 -10.17 -16.22 -6.25
C VAL A 34 -9.13 -16.44 -7.35
N ILE A 35 -8.17 -17.34 -7.08
CA ILE A 35 -7.12 -17.71 -8.03
C ILE A 35 -7.57 -18.96 -8.78
N ASN A 36 -7.51 -18.92 -10.11
CA ASN A 36 -7.79 -20.05 -10.98
C ASN A 36 -9.16 -20.73 -10.70
N ASP A 37 -10.19 -19.93 -10.42
CA ASP A 37 -11.52 -20.42 -10.03
C ASP A 37 -11.51 -21.44 -8.86
N ASP A 38 -10.57 -21.31 -7.92
CA ASP A 38 -10.31 -22.28 -6.84
C ASP A 38 -10.01 -23.71 -7.31
N LYS A 39 -9.58 -23.86 -8.57
CA LYS A 39 -9.15 -25.14 -9.13
C LYS A 39 -7.65 -25.31 -8.99
N THR A 40 -7.23 -26.57 -8.85
CA THR A 40 -5.82 -26.96 -8.86
C THR A 40 -5.16 -26.58 -10.18
N ILE A 41 -3.99 -25.95 -10.10
CA ILE A 41 -3.07 -25.80 -11.22
C ILE A 41 -2.04 -26.93 -11.11
N GLU A 42 -2.09 -27.88 -12.04
CA GLU A 42 -1.12 -28.97 -12.10
C GLU A 42 0.07 -28.58 -12.98
N ILE A 43 1.29 -28.77 -12.46
CA ILE A 43 2.53 -28.45 -13.15
C ILE A 43 3.36 -29.71 -13.27
N ASP A 44 3.62 -30.15 -14.49
CA ASP A 44 4.48 -31.29 -14.78
C ASP A 44 5.94 -30.85 -14.94
N PHE A 45 6.80 -31.39 -14.08
CA PHE A 45 8.25 -31.19 -14.13
C PHE A 45 8.98 -32.26 -14.94
N SER A 46 8.24 -33.25 -15.46
CA SER A 46 8.74 -34.40 -16.21
C SER A 46 9.89 -35.12 -15.47
N LYS A 47 11.10 -35.14 -16.04
CA LYS A 47 12.28 -35.79 -15.45
C LYS A 47 13.18 -34.77 -14.77
N VAL A 48 13.35 -34.93 -13.47
CA VAL A 48 14.22 -34.10 -12.63
C VAL A 48 15.46 -34.90 -12.24
N ALA A 49 16.64 -34.31 -12.41
CA ALA A 49 17.89 -34.89 -11.94
C ALA A 49 18.22 -34.30 -10.56
N ILE A 50 18.43 -35.16 -9.55
CA ILE A 50 18.61 -34.73 -8.16
C ILE A 50 19.80 -33.79 -8.00
N ASP A 51 20.89 -34.03 -8.73
CA ASP A 51 22.11 -33.21 -8.72
C ASP A 51 21.95 -31.83 -9.39
N LYS A 52 20.79 -31.56 -10.01
CA LYS A 52 20.47 -30.30 -10.69
C LYS A 52 19.44 -29.46 -9.95
N ILE A 53 18.93 -29.90 -8.81
CA ILE A 53 17.97 -29.14 -8.01
C ILE A 53 18.74 -28.06 -7.22
N ASP A 54 18.71 -26.83 -7.71
CA ASP A 54 19.43 -25.68 -7.15
C ASP A 54 18.51 -24.48 -6.82
N GLY A 55 17.20 -24.65 -6.97
CA GLY A 55 16.20 -23.59 -6.81
C GLY A 55 15.96 -22.75 -8.07
N SER A 56 16.69 -23.00 -9.17
CA SER A 56 16.58 -22.25 -10.43
C SER A 56 16.30 -23.14 -11.65
N ASN A 57 17.05 -24.25 -11.83
CA ASN A 57 17.07 -25.06 -13.06
C ASN A 57 15.72 -25.61 -13.55
N TYR A 58 14.73 -25.71 -12.67
CA TYR A 58 13.42 -26.29 -12.99
C TYR A 58 12.25 -25.33 -12.74
N MET A 59 12.52 -24.04 -12.47
CA MET A 59 11.46 -23.05 -12.25
C MET A 59 10.48 -23.00 -13.43
N GLN A 60 9.18 -23.14 -13.13
CA GLN A 60 8.12 -23.04 -14.12
C GLN A 60 7.42 -21.70 -13.98
N THR A 61 7.26 -20.98 -15.08
CA THR A 61 6.37 -19.81 -15.13
C THR A 61 4.93 -20.30 -15.15
N VAL A 62 4.18 -19.98 -14.10
CA VAL A 62 2.77 -20.37 -13.97
C VAL A 62 1.87 -19.19 -14.31
N MET A 63 1.14 -19.31 -15.42
CA MET A 63 0.10 -18.35 -15.79
C MET A 63 -1.20 -18.72 -15.07
N PHE A 64 -1.77 -17.79 -14.30
CA PHE A 64 -3.05 -17.98 -13.63
C PHE A 64 -3.96 -16.77 -13.82
N ASN A 65 -5.26 -17.01 -13.77
CA ASN A 65 -6.26 -15.95 -13.71
C ASN A 65 -6.60 -15.65 -12.25
N ALA A 66 -6.78 -14.38 -11.89
CA ALA A 66 -7.24 -13.97 -10.57
C ALA A 66 -8.44 -13.05 -10.70
N VAL A 67 -9.53 -13.40 -10.02
CA VAL A 67 -10.77 -12.62 -10.00
C VAL A 67 -10.97 -12.07 -8.59
N CYS A 68 -10.84 -10.75 -8.46
CA CYS A 68 -11.02 -10.07 -7.18
C CYS A 68 -12.43 -9.48 -7.06
N SER A 69 -13.02 -9.64 -5.88
CA SER A 69 -14.25 -8.94 -5.51
C SER A 69 -14.06 -7.43 -5.55
N GLN A 70 -15.14 -6.69 -5.86
CA GLN A 70 -15.06 -5.23 -5.87
C GLN A 70 -15.06 -4.72 -4.43
N VAL A 71 -14.14 -3.80 -4.10
CA VAL A 71 -14.28 -2.98 -2.89
C VAL A 71 -15.55 -2.14 -3.05
N PRO A 72 -16.47 -2.13 -2.06
CA PRO A 72 -17.68 -1.32 -2.14
C PRO A 72 -17.35 0.14 -2.48
N LYS A 73 -17.92 0.64 -3.60
CA LYS A 73 -17.82 2.07 -3.94
C LYS A 73 -18.59 2.86 -2.89
N GLY A 74 -17.89 3.72 -2.16
CA GLY A 74 -18.43 4.52 -1.04
C GLY A 74 -17.61 4.41 0.25
N ALA A 75 -16.60 3.54 0.29
CA ALA A 75 -15.81 3.30 1.49
C ALA A 75 -14.64 4.29 1.71
N GLY A 76 -14.64 5.46 1.07
CA GLY A 76 -13.76 6.53 1.54
C GLY A 76 -13.43 7.71 0.63
N TRP A 77 -13.82 7.76 -0.64
CA TRP A 77 -13.47 8.88 -1.52
C TRP A 77 -14.76 9.51 -2.07
N SER A 78 -15.16 10.62 -1.45
CA SER A 78 -16.05 11.66 -1.98
C SER A 78 -15.40 13.01 -1.67
#